data_AF-A0A3C0FYX9-F1
#
_entry.id   AF-A0A3C0FYX9-F1
#
_cell.length_a   1.000
_cell.length_b   1.000
_cell.length_c   1.000
_cell.angle_alpha   90.00
_cell.angle_beta   90.00
_cell.angle_gamma   90.00
#
_symmetry.space_group_name_H-M   'P 1'
#
loop_
_entity.id
_entity.type
_entity.pdbx_description
1 polymer ?
#
loop_
_entity_poly.entity_id
_entity_poly.type
_entity_poly.pdbx_seq_one_letter_code
_entity_poly.pdbx_strand_id
1 'polypeptide(L)'
;GTVAGLIPDYGFLIAFSGSFEKNDRSYFVKRFASRDAQVAASRPKLTVSFNDTITDRHSDFIFNVTSSLYLNNYHYGTLANVISGAAGTQLTGENCMIVKLESGSFKKTYNVSQAMLGRHSKTGVYSASFAVSSFEPLLYEKANLTGSITFNEVWSNSNETVTFLSSSLTIKRAERSLTNAQNQNNLLVTVLNVNDEYRPGEVVNVRVFAENRDRPVVTVKTPFEKKSQIFSEMFYRIRDVADGKIVIDFDKENSSTKLSTDRDGMFFTFYTDSLPSGRVYAFDFLIRRNGRDTVIRDAASKFRII
;
A
#
# COMPACT_ATOMS: atom_id res chain seq x y z
N GLY A 1 38.47 13.94 -3.74
CA GLY A 1 37.67 13.84 -2.51
C GLY A 1 37.66 12.41 -2.01
N THR A 2 36.76 11.58 -2.54
CA THR A 2 36.62 10.14 -2.24
C THR A 2 37.83 9.30 -2.65
N VAL A 3 38.34 9.46 -3.88
CA VAL A 3 39.54 8.72 -4.36
C VAL A 3 40.81 9.04 -3.57
N ALA A 4 40.87 10.23 -2.95
CA ALA A 4 41.99 10.65 -2.10
C ALA A 4 41.74 10.36 -0.61
N GLY A 5 40.64 9.67 -0.25
CA GLY A 5 40.28 9.32 1.13
C GLY A 5 39.84 10.50 2.01
N LEU A 6 39.61 11.69 1.44
CA LEU A 6 39.27 12.91 2.18
C LEU A 6 37.76 13.04 2.46
N ILE A 7 36.93 12.27 1.77
CA ILE A 7 35.47 12.22 1.96
C ILE A 7 35.06 10.75 1.98
N PRO A 8 34.19 10.29 2.91
CA PRO A 8 33.65 8.95 2.89
C PRO A 8 33.00 8.61 1.54
N ASP A 9 33.37 7.47 0.96
CA ASP A 9 32.83 7.02 -0.33
C ASP A 9 31.55 6.22 -0.14
N TYR A 10 30.42 6.85 -0.48
CA TYR A 10 29.11 6.22 -0.58
C TYR A 10 28.60 6.18 -2.03
N GLY A 11 29.50 6.35 -3.01
CA GLY A 11 29.18 6.33 -4.42
C GLY A 11 28.83 4.93 -4.92
N PHE A 12 28.15 4.87 -6.07
CA PHE A 12 28.03 3.63 -6.84
C PHE A 12 28.93 3.71 -8.06
N LEU A 13 29.58 2.59 -8.40
CA LEU A 13 30.46 2.45 -9.55
C LEU A 13 29.82 1.46 -10.53
N ILE A 14 29.84 1.81 -11.82
CA ILE A 14 29.63 0.83 -12.89
C ILE A 14 31.00 0.40 -13.37
N ALA A 15 31.34 -0.86 -13.12
CA ALA A 15 32.60 -1.47 -13.51
C ALA A 15 32.36 -2.86 -14.11
N PHE A 16 33.34 -3.35 -14.87
CA PHE A 16 33.43 -4.76 -15.21
C PHE A 16 33.59 -5.60 -13.94
N SER A 17 33.14 -6.85 -14.01
CA SER A 17 33.23 -7.78 -12.89
C SER A 17 34.50 -8.62 -12.97
N GLY A 18 35.16 -8.84 -11.82
CA GLY A 18 36.19 -9.87 -11.66
C GLY A 18 37.37 -9.76 -12.63
N SER A 19 37.65 -10.84 -13.36
CA SER A 19 38.79 -10.94 -14.29
C SER A 19 38.67 -10.08 -15.54
N PHE A 20 37.51 -9.46 -15.77
CA PHE A 20 37.30 -8.56 -16.91
C PHE A 20 37.95 -7.19 -16.73
N GLU A 21 38.15 -6.72 -15.48
CA GLU A 21 38.89 -5.48 -15.16
C GLU A 21 40.41 -5.61 -15.31
N LYS A 22 40.93 -6.85 -15.30
CA LYS A 22 42.37 -7.13 -15.18
C LYS A 22 42.99 -7.76 -16.42
N ASN A 23 42.23 -7.94 -17.50
CA ASN A 23 42.77 -8.54 -18.71
C ASN A 23 43.15 -7.48 -19.74
N ASP A 24 43.97 -7.89 -20.71
CA ASP A 24 44.50 -7.00 -21.74
C ASP A 24 43.54 -6.85 -22.94
N ARG A 25 42.22 -7.02 -22.74
CA ARG A 25 41.23 -6.92 -23.81
C ARG A 25 40.50 -5.58 -23.77
N SER A 26 40.24 -5.04 -24.96
CA SER A 26 39.36 -3.88 -25.11
C SER A 26 37.91 -4.33 -25.27
N TYR A 27 37.02 -3.69 -24.52
CA TYR A 27 35.58 -3.92 -24.57
C TYR A 27 34.87 -2.81 -25.34
N PHE A 28 33.65 -3.11 -25.80
CA PHE A 28 32.80 -2.11 -26.43
C PHE A 28 32.51 -0.94 -25.48
N VAL A 29 32.72 0.28 -25.96
CA VAL A 29 32.44 1.50 -25.19
C VAL A 29 30.94 1.79 -25.18
N LYS A 30 30.30 1.60 -24.03
CA LYS A 30 28.94 2.11 -23.80
C LYS A 30 29.00 3.61 -23.54
N ARG A 31 28.31 4.39 -24.38
CA ARG A 31 28.17 5.84 -24.21
C ARG A 31 26.87 6.12 -23.44
N PHE A 32 26.98 6.90 -22.38
CA PHE A 32 25.83 7.42 -21.63
C PHE A 32 25.63 8.89 -21.99
N ALA A 33 24.39 9.37 -21.98
CA ALA A 33 24.16 10.81 -22.10
C ALA A 33 24.70 11.53 -20.85
N SER A 34 25.00 12.81 -20.97
CA SER A 34 25.35 13.63 -19.80
C SER A 34 24.11 13.94 -18.97
N ARG A 35 24.32 14.38 -17.72
CA ARG A 35 23.25 14.94 -16.87
C ARG A 35 22.57 16.16 -17.50
N ASP A 36 23.28 16.85 -18.39
CA ASP A 36 22.85 18.09 -19.06
C ASP A 36 22.18 17.82 -20.42
N ALA A 37 21.90 16.55 -20.76
CA ALA A 37 21.21 16.21 -21.99
C ALA A 37 19.86 16.95 -22.08
N GLN A 38 19.58 17.56 -23.24
CA GLN A 38 18.35 18.33 -23.47
C GLN A 38 17.10 17.45 -23.32
N VAL A 39 17.16 16.22 -23.82
CA VAL A 39 16.10 15.23 -23.62
C VAL A 39 16.24 14.62 -22.24
N ALA A 40 15.37 15.04 -21.31
CA ALA A 40 15.42 14.60 -19.91
C ALA A 40 15.33 13.07 -19.76
N ALA A 41 14.59 12.39 -20.63
CA ALA A 41 14.46 10.93 -20.62
C ALA A 41 15.77 10.18 -20.96
N SER A 42 16.77 10.87 -21.54
CA SER A 42 18.07 10.30 -21.87
C SER A 42 19.11 10.51 -20.78
N ARG A 43 18.83 11.37 -19.78
CA ARG A 43 19.76 11.64 -18.68
C ARG A 43 19.97 10.36 -17.84
N PRO A 44 21.20 10.12 -17.34
CA PRO A 44 21.46 8.99 -16.44
C PRO A 44 20.57 9.07 -15.20
N LYS A 45 19.96 7.94 -14.82
CA LYS A 45 19.13 7.82 -13.62
C LYS A 45 19.38 6.49 -12.91
N LEU A 46 19.30 6.51 -11.58
CA LEU A 46 19.26 5.32 -10.74
C LEU A 46 17.83 5.19 -10.22
N THR A 47 17.19 4.07 -10.50
CA THR A 47 15.85 3.75 -9.95
C THR A 47 16.02 2.70 -8.87
N VAL A 48 15.53 3.01 -7.67
CA VAL A 48 15.47 2.08 -6.55
C VAL A 48 14.01 1.73 -6.31
N SER A 49 13.71 0.44 -6.33
CA SER A 49 12.37 -0.12 -6.20
C SER A 49 12.34 -1.11 -5.05
N PHE A 50 11.35 -1.01 -4.16
CA PHE A 50 11.15 -1.94 -3.06
C PHE A 50 9.66 -1.99 -2.70
N ASN A 51 9.24 -3.07 -2.06
CA ASN A 51 7.88 -3.21 -1.57
C ASN A 51 7.70 -2.43 -0.25
N ASP A 52 6.89 -1.38 -0.27
CA ASP A 52 6.50 -0.58 0.90
C ASP A 52 5.00 -0.71 1.24
N THR A 53 4.33 -1.71 0.65
CA THR A 53 2.87 -1.88 0.73
C THR A 53 2.40 -2.13 2.16
N ILE A 54 1.41 -1.36 2.61
CA ILE A 54 0.59 -1.66 3.78
C ILE A 54 -0.65 -2.42 3.32
N THR A 55 -0.91 -3.60 3.89
CA THR A 55 -2.10 -4.39 3.59
C THR A 55 -3.02 -4.47 4.80
N ASP A 56 -3.86 -3.45 4.95
CA ASP A 56 -4.95 -3.44 5.91
C ASP A 56 -6.18 -4.19 5.38
N ARG A 57 -6.82 -4.99 6.23
CA ARG A 57 -7.99 -5.81 5.87
C ARG A 57 -9.25 -5.45 6.65
N HIS A 58 -9.40 -4.24 7.19
CA HIS A 58 -10.61 -3.87 7.93
C HIS A 58 -11.90 -4.00 7.08
N SER A 59 -11.81 -3.76 5.77
CA SER A 59 -12.97 -3.79 4.86
C SER A 59 -13.33 -5.16 4.30
N ASP A 60 -12.37 -6.09 4.25
CA ASP A 60 -12.49 -7.37 3.54
C ASP A 60 -11.88 -8.56 4.32
N PHE A 61 -11.80 -8.47 5.65
CA PHE A 61 -11.32 -9.55 6.51
C PHE A 61 -12.15 -10.83 6.34
N ILE A 62 -11.47 -11.97 6.20
CA ILE A 62 -12.11 -13.28 6.07
C ILE A 62 -11.66 -14.27 7.15
N PHE A 63 -12.57 -15.15 7.56
CA PHE A 63 -12.25 -16.23 8.49
C PHE A 63 -11.21 -17.21 7.93
N ASN A 64 -10.45 -17.82 8.84
CA ASN A 64 -9.47 -18.89 8.61
C ASN A 64 -8.24 -18.49 7.76
N VAL A 65 -8.05 -17.20 7.46
CA VAL A 65 -6.90 -16.69 6.72
C VAL A 65 -6.21 -15.62 7.56
N THR A 66 -4.89 -15.74 7.71
CA THR A 66 -4.09 -14.71 8.39
C THR A 66 -4.18 -13.40 7.61
N SER A 67 -4.66 -12.37 8.28
CA SER A 67 -4.84 -11.03 7.73
C SER A 67 -4.27 -10.01 8.71
N SER A 68 -3.98 -8.79 8.23
CA SER A 68 -3.42 -7.74 9.07
C SER A 68 -4.38 -6.57 9.20
N LEU A 69 -4.43 -6.00 10.39
CA LEU A 69 -5.11 -4.75 10.69
C LEU A 69 -4.07 -3.71 11.08
N TYR A 70 -4.28 -2.48 10.66
CA TYR A 70 -3.38 -1.35 10.91
C TYR A 70 -4.08 -0.26 11.69
N LEU A 71 -3.34 0.34 12.62
CA LEU A 71 -3.72 1.52 13.38
C LEU A 71 -2.71 2.62 13.08
N ASN A 72 -3.22 3.78 12.63
CA ASN A 72 -2.42 4.98 12.43
C ASN A 72 -2.77 6.00 13.51
N ASN A 73 -1.75 6.54 14.18
CA ASN A 73 -1.90 7.59 15.18
C ASN A 73 -1.26 8.89 14.69
N TYR A 74 -1.97 10.00 14.91
CA TYR A 74 -1.56 11.33 14.44
C TYR A 74 -1.59 12.34 15.58
N HIS A 75 -0.54 13.14 15.71
CA HIS A 75 -0.53 14.36 16.52
C HIS A 75 -0.54 15.56 15.56
N TYR A 76 -1.60 16.36 15.61
CA TYR A 76 -1.80 17.53 14.76
C TYR A 76 -1.60 17.27 13.25
N GLY A 77 -2.07 16.12 12.77
CA GLY A 77 -1.98 15.72 11.36
C GLY A 77 -0.66 15.05 10.94
N THR A 78 0.31 14.92 11.85
CA THR A 78 1.57 14.21 11.59
C THR A 78 1.59 12.86 12.31
N LEU A 79 2.14 11.82 11.68
CA LEU A 79 2.26 10.50 12.29
C LEU A 79 3.14 10.58 13.55
N ALA A 80 2.62 10.06 14.66
CA ALA A 80 3.30 10.09 15.95
C ALA A 80 2.96 8.84 16.76
N ASN A 81 3.89 8.38 17.60
CA ASN A 81 3.64 7.22 18.45
C ASN A 81 2.53 7.51 19.47
N VAL A 82 1.72 6.49 19.75
CA VAL A 82 0.74 6.55 20.84
C VAL A 82 1.49 6.73 22.16
N ILE A 83 1.01 7.64 22.99
CA ILE A 83 1.54 7.94 24.31
C ILE A 83 0.60 7.34 25.36
N SER A 84 1.14 6.62 26.34
CA SER A 84 0.35 5.97 27.39
C SER A 84 0.93 6.21 28.78
N GLY A 85 0.05 6.27 29.78
CA GLY A 85 0.42 6.46 31.20
C GLY A 85 0.75 7.90 31.58
N ALA A 86 0.75 8.19 32.89
CA ALA A 86 0.99 9.52 33.43
C ALA A 86 2.40 10.07 33.15
N ALA A 87 3.38 9.17 32.96
CA ALA A 87 4.75 9.52 32.58
C ALA A 87 4.90 9.85 31.07
N GLY A 88 3.85 9.67 30.27
CA GLY A 88 3.86 9.97 28.85
C GLY A 88 4.80 9.09 28.03
N THR A 89 4.85 7.78 28.31
CA THR A 89 5.74 6.88 27.58
C THR A 89 5.19 6.56 26.19
N GLN A 90 6.06 6.63 25.18
CA GLN A 90 5.69 6.26 23.81
C GLN A 90 5.63 4.73 23.68
N LEU A 91 4.58 4.21 23.06
CA LEU A 91 4.46 2.80 22.71
C LEU A 91 5.24 2.53 21.42
N THR A 92 6.34 1.79 21.54
CA THR A 92 7.25 1.49 20.43
C THR A 92 7.70 0.03 20.44
N GLY A 93 8.08 -0.50 19.29
CA GLY A 93 8.62 -1.85 19.16
C GLY A 93 7.57 -2.96 19.07
N GLU A 94 7.98 -4.17 19.43
CA GLU A 94 7.16 -5.38 19.34
C GLU A 94 6.21 -5.53 20.53
N ASN A 95 5.01 -6.07 20.29
CA ASN A 95 4.01 -6.38 21.32
C ASN A 95 3.72 -5.20 22.26
N CYS A 96 3.80 -3.97 21.72
CA CYS A 96 3.68 -2.73 22.48
C CYS A 96 2.22 -2.37 22.85
N MET A 97 1.24 -3.01 22.22
CA MET A 97 -0.18 -2.89 22.54
C MET A 97 -0.91 -4.20 22.18
N ILE A 98 -2.21 -4.24 22.41
CA ILE A 98 -3.06 -5.36 22.02
C ILE A 98 -4.29 -4.86 21.25
N VAL A 99 -4.78 -5.72 20.36
CA VAL A 99 -6.10 -5.59 19.75
C VAL A 99 -6.98 -6.73 20.25
N LYS A 100 -8.17 -6.38 20.72
CA LYS A 100 -9.15 -7.30 21.28
C LYS A 100 -10.38 -7.33 20.39
N LEU A 101 -10.83 -8.53 20.06
CA LEU A 101 -12.07 -8.77 19.32
C LEU A 101 -13.11 -9.39 20.24
N GLU A 102 -14.27 -8.74 20.34
CA GLU A 102 -15.39 -9.15 21.19
C GLU A 102 -16.68 -9.26 20.36
N SER A 103 -17.42 -10.37 20.48
CA SER A 103 -18.76 -10.52 19.88
C SER A 103 -19.59 -11.46 20.75
N GLY A 104 -20.56 -10.91 21.49
CA GLY A 104 -21.31 -11.69 22.48
C GLY A 104 -20.35 -12.23 23.55
N SER A 105 -20.40 -13.54 23.79
CA SER A 105 -19.51 -14.22 24.75
C SER A 105 -18.10 -14.50 24.22
N PHE A 106 -17.85 -14.33 22.91
CA PHE A 106 -16.52 -14.51 22.35
C PHE A 106 -15.64 -13.29 22.64
N LYS A 107 -14.44 -13.54 23.18
CA LYS A 107 -13.40 -12.54 23.41
C LYS A 107 -12.04 -13.15 23.10
N LYS A 108 -11.21 -12.46 22.31
CA LYS A 108 -9.84 -12.88 22.01
C LYS A 108 -8.93 -11.67 21.83
N THR A 109 -7.72 -11.75 22.35
CA THR A 109 -6.69 -10.70 22.26
C THR A 109 -5.55 -11.15 21.36
N TYR A 110 -4.97 -10.18 20.66
CA TYR A 110 -3.83 -10.37 19.77
C TYR A 110 -2.80 -9.29 20.04
N ASN A 111 -1.53 -9.65 19.97
CA ASN A 111 -0.45 -8.69 20.14
C ASN A 111 -0.34 -7.78 18.91
N VAL A 112 0.02 -6.53 19.17
CA VAL A 112 0.24 -5.50 18.17
C VAL A 112 1.66 -4.98 18.31
N SER A 113 2.32 -4.81 17.18
CA SER A 113 3.68 -4.25 17.09
C SER A 113 3.67 -2.98 16.23
N GLN A 114 4.70 -2.15 16.35
CA GLN A 114 4.96 -1.11 15.34
C GLN A 114 5.16 -1.76 13.97
N ALA A 115 4.56 -1.16 12.94
CA ALA A 115 4.78 -1.59 11.57
C ALA A 115 6.23 -1.31 11.15
N MET A 116 6.80 -2.22 10.37
CA MET A 116 8.18 -2.11 9.89
C MET A 116 8.20 -1.75 8.41
N LEU A 117 9.13 -0.89 8.01
CA LEU A 117 9.56 -0.70 6.63
C LEU A 117 10.99 -1.28 6.51
N GLY A 118 11.09 -2.50 5.99
CA GLY A 118 12.33 -3.25 6.03
C GLY A 118 12.76 -3.53 7.48
N ARG A 119 13.84 -2.88 7.93
CA ARG A 119 14.37 -3.00 9.31
C ARG A 119 14.06 -1.80 10.20
N HIS A 120 13.31 -0.83 9.69
CA HIS A 120 13.03 0.42 10.40
C HIS A 120 11.57 0.45 10.86
N SER A 121 11.34 0.75 12.14
CA SER A 121 10.00 0.97 12.66
C SER A 121 9.37 2.24 12.09
N LYS A 122 8.12 2.16 11.66
CA LYS A 122 7.33 3.31 11.21
C LYS A 122 6.69 3.98 12.43
N THR A 123 7.09 5.22 12.69
CA THR A 123 6.51 6.05 13.76
C THR A 123 5.00 6.20 13.56
N GLY A 124 4.22 5.98 14.62
CA GLY A 124 2.77 6.17 14.62
C GLY A 124 1.97 5.17 13.80
N VAL A 125 2.58 4.11 13.25
CA VAL A 125 1.89 3.06 12.51
C VAL A 125 2.08 1.73 13.24
N TYR A 126 0.98 1.07 13.53
CA TYR A 126 0.94 -0.19 14.27
C TYR A 126 0.16 -1.23 13.48
N SER A 127 0.51 -2.51 13.66
CA SER A 127 -0.14 -3.61 12.97
C SER A 127 -0.30 -4.83 13.85
N ALA A 128 -1.41 -5.54 13.67
CA ALA A 128 -1.63 -6.89 14.20
C ALA A 128 -1.99 -7.84 13.07
N SER A 129 -1.28 -8.96 12.99
CA SER A 129 -1.49 -10.00 11.99
C SER A 129 -1.98 -11.27 12.67
N PHE A 130 -3.19 -11.70 12.36
CA PHE A 130 -3.81 -12.86 12.98
C PHE A 130 -4.88 -13.49 12.09
N ALA A 131 -5.32 -14.69 12.46
CA ALA A 131 -6.48 -15.35 11.88
C ALA A 131 -7.54 -15.58 12.96
N VAL A 132 -8.81 -15.40 12.59
CA VAL A 132 -9.95 -15.82 13.40
C VAL A 132 -10.52 -17.08 12.75
N SER A 133 -10.61 -18.16 13.52
CA SER A 133 -11.18 -19.41 13.03
C SER A 133 -12.69 -19.34 13.07
N SER A 134 -13.35 -19.67 11.96
CA SER A 134 -14.81 -19.84 11.94
C SER A 134 -15.27 -21.09 12.70
N PHE A 135 -14.34 -21.96 13.12
CA PHE A 135 -14.63 -23.19 13.85
C PHE A 135 -14.58 -23.03 15.37
N GLU A 136 -14.32 -21.82 15.87
CA GLU A 136 -14.43 -21.51 17.29
C GLU A 136 -15.88 -21.79 17.76
N PRO A 137 -16.10 -22.58 18.83
CA PRO A 137 -17.45 -23.01 19.23
C PRO A 137 -18.45 -21.87 19.41
N LEU A 138 -17.98 -20.73 19.96
CA LEU A 138 -18.79 -19.53 20.19
C LEU A 138 -19.13 -18.74 18.92
N LEU A 139 -18.43 -19.01 17.81
CA LEU A 139 -18.62 -18.31 16.53
C LEU A 139 -19.23 -19.22 15.46
N TYR A 140 -19.06 -20.54 15.57
CA TYR A 140 -19.35 -21.50 14.50
C TYR A 140 -20.79 -21.43 13.98
N GLU A 141 -21.77 -21.46 14.88
CA GLU A 141 -23.18 -21.42 14.50
C GLU A 141 -23.52 -20.11 13.79
N LYS A 142 -23.17 -18.96 14.40
CA LYS A 142 -23.43 -17.64 13.84
C LYS A 142 -22.71 -17.43 12.51
N ALA A 143 -21.45 -17.85 12.42
CA ALA A 143 -20.67 -17.77 11.18
C ALA A 143 -21.33 -18.61 10.07
N ASN A 144 -21.83 -19.80 10.40
CA ASN A 144 -22.51 -20.65 9.42
C ASN A 144 -23.85 -20.11 8.95
N LEU A 145 -24.67 -19.57 9.87
CA LEU A 145 -26.01 -19.08 9.54
C LEU A 145 -25.98 -17.76 8.76
N THR A 146 -25.14 -16.81 9.19
CA THR A 146 -25.16 -15.43 8.65
C THR A 146 -24.07 -15.17 7.61
N GLY A 147 -23.04 -16.02 7.55
CA GLY A 147 -21.89 -15.84 6.67
C GLY A 147 -20.95 -14.70 7.06
N SER A 148 -21.27 -13.89 8.08
CA SER A 148 -20.42 -12.81 8.58
C SER A 148 -20.70 -12.47 10.04
N ILE A 149 -19.68 -12.05 10.78
CA ILE A 149 -19.83 -11.63 12.19
C ILE A 149 -19.16 -10.26 12.35
N THR A 150 -19.88 -9.32 12.96
CA THR A 150 -19.34 -8.04 13.40
C THR A 150 -18.84 -8.16 14.83
N PHE A 151 -17.57 -7.82 15.03
CA PHE A 151 -16.87 -7.77 16.30
C PHE A 151 -16.67 -6.33 16.72
N ASN A 152 -16.73 -6.09 18.03
CA ASN A 152 -16.15 -4.91 18.64
C ASN A 152 -14.64 -5.08 18.67
N GLU A 153 -13.96 -4.15 18.05
CA GLU A 153 -12.51 -4.10 17.93
C GLU A 153 -11.98 -3.04 18.89
N VAL A 154 -11.13 -3.43 19.83
CA VAL A 154 -10.62 -2.54 20.87
C VAL A 154 -9.10 -2.61 20.89
N TRP A 155 -8.46 -1.49 20.53
CA TRP A 155 -7.02 -1.29 20.65
C TRP A 155 -6.73 -0.69 22.02
N SER A 156 -5.93 -1.38 22.83
CA SER A 156 -5.63 -0.97 24.20
C SER A 156 -4.17 -1.24 24.57
N ASN A 157 -3.74 -0.69 25.70
CA ASN A 157 -2.49 -1.15 26.32
C ASN A 157 -2.56 -2.65 26.68
N SER A 158 -1.40 -3.26 26.91
CA SER A 158 -1.29 -4.70 27.17
C SER A 158 -2.04 -5.20 28.41
N ASN A 159 -2.44 -4.29 29.30
CA ASN A 159 -3.20 -4.59 30.53
C ASN A 159 -4.72 -4.37 30.38
N GLU A 160 -5.23 -4.00 29.19
CA GLU A 160 -6.64 -3.66 28.95
C GLU A 160 -7.20 -2.51 29.83
N THR A 161 -6.35 -1.65 30.39
CA THR A 161 -6.80 -0.54 31.27
C THR A 161 -7.02 0.77 30.53
N VAL A 162 -6.36 0.97 29.38
CA VAL A 162 -6.46 2.18 28.56
C VAL A 162 -6.80 1.78 27.14
N THR A 163 -7.95 2.22 26.66
CA THR A 163 -8.39 2.07 25.27
C THR A 163 -7.93 3.26 24.44
N PHE A 164 -7.21 2.99 23.35
CA PHE A 164 -6.76 4.00 22.39
C PHE A 164 -7.77 4.19 21.25
N LEU A 165 -8.34 3.09 20.76
CA LEU A 165 -9.36 3.11 19.71
C LEU A 165 -10.38 2.00 19.97
N SER A 166 -11.65 2.34 19.81
CA SER A 166 -12.73 1.35 19.72
C SER A 166 -13.46 1.52 18.39
N SER A 167 -13.60 0.40 17.68
CA SER A 167 -14.15 0.32 16.33
C SER A 167 -14.98 -0.98 16.19
N SER A 168 -15.52 -1.20 15.00
CA SER A 168 -16.17 -2.44 14.61
C SER A 168 -15.41 -3.08 13.45
N LEU A 169 -15.16 -4.38 13.54
CA LEU A 169 -14.59 -5.20 12.46
C LEU A 169 -15.62 -6.23 12.01
N THR A 170 -15.94 -6.27 10.71
CA THR A 170 -16.82 -7.32 10.17
C THR A 170 -16.00 -8.36 9.46
N ILE A 171 -15.99 -9.58 9.98
CA ILE A 171 -15.30 -10.73 9.38
C ILE A 171 -16.31 -11.55 8.60
N LYS A 172 -16.01 -11.81 7.33
CA LYS A 172 -16.86 -12.59 6.43
C LYS A 172 -16.31 -14.00 6.24
N ARG A 173 -17.17 -14.93 5.86
CA ARG A 173 -16.70 -16.21 5.30
C ARG A 173 -16.12 -15.95 3.92
N ALA A 174 -15.11 -16.75 3.55
CA ALA A 174 -14.61 -16.77 2.19
C ALA A 174 -15.75 -17.12 1.22
N GLU A 175 -15.89 -16.33 0.16
CA GLU A 175 -16.83 -16.61 -0.92
C GLU A 175 -16.44 -17.91 -1.62
N ARG A 176 -17.38 -18.85 -1.69
CA ARG A 176 -17.24 -20.09 -2.45
C ARG A 176 -18.30 -20.09 -3.54
N SER A 177 -17.87 -20.16 -4.79
CA SER A 177 -18.77 -20.19 -5.94
C SER A 177 -18.48 -21.42 -6.79
N LEU A 178 -19.53 -22.03 -7.32
CA LEU A 178 -19.44 -23.08 -8.35
C LEU A 178 -19.11 -22.50 -9.73
N THR A 179 -19.27 -21.18 -9.90
CA THR A 179 -18.99 -20.47 -11.14
C THR A 179 -17.80 -19.54 -10.97
N ASN A 180 -17.01 -19.37 -12.04
CA ASN A 180 -15.87 -18.44 -12.06
C ASN A 180 -16.30 -16.99 -12.39
N ALA A 181 -17.39 -16.53 -11.75
CA ALA A 181 -17.95 -15.19 -11.96
C ALA A 181 -16.99 -14.06 -11.52
N GLN A 182 -15.95 -14.39 -10.74
CA GLN A 182 -14.93 -13.44 -10.29
C GLN A 182 -14.12 -12.82 -11.44
N ASN A 183 -14.21 -13.38 -12.65
CA ASN A 183 -13.56 -12.89 -13.87
C ASN A 183 -14.42 -11.93 -14.71
N GLN A 184 -15.67 -11.65 -14.32
CA GLN A 184 -16.64 -10.89 -15.12
C GLN A 184 -16.92 -9.47 -14.63
N ASN A 185 -16.14 -8.93 -13.69
CA ASN A 185 -16.46 -7.63 -13.12
C ASN A 185 -16.05 -6.49 -14.08
N ASN A 186 -17.02 -5.71 -14.52
CA ASN A 186 -16.78 -4.43 -15.20
C ASN A 186 -16.30 -3.41 -14.16
N LEU A 187 -14.99 -3.34 -13.95
CA LEU A 187 -14.38 -2.51 -12.91
C LEU A 187 -14.30 -1.04 -13.34
N LEU A 188 -14.67 -0.15 -12.44
CA LEU A 188 -14.39 1.27 -12.51
C LEU A 188 -13.34 1.60 -11.47
N VAL A 189 -12.27 2.27 -11.90
CA VAL A 189 -11.25 2.82 -11.01
C VAL A 189 -11.21 4.32 -11.20
N THR A 190 -11.13 5.05 -10.10
CA THR A 190 -11.04 6.50 -10.07
C THR A 190 -10.03 6.95 -9.03
N VAL A 191 -9.23 7.96 -9.35
CA VAL A 191 -8.32 8.58 -8.39
C VAL A 191 -8.95 9.82 -7.78
N LEU A 192 -8.91 9.93 -6.45
CA LEU A 192 -9.72 10.88 -5.69
C LEU A 192 -9.06 12.25 -5.50
N ASN A 193 -7.73 12.29 -5.45
CA ASN A 193 -6.97 13.47 -4.99
C ASN A 193 -5.74 13.76 -5.87
N VAL A 194 -5.87 13.62 -7.18
CA VAL A 194 -4.84 14.07 -8.13
C VAL A 194 -5.03 15.55 -8.44
N ASN A 195 -3.94 16.32 -8.31
CA ASN A 195 -3.87 17.72 -8.72
C ASN A 195 -3.43 17.80 -10.18
N ASP A 196 -3.77 18.91 -10.84
CA ASP A 196 -3.36 19.18 -12.23
C ASP A 196 -1.86 19.42 -12.35
N GLU A 197 -1.21 19.92 -11.29
CA GLU A 197 0.21 20.26 -11.27
C GLU A 197 0.86 19.84 -9.95
N TYR A 198 2.10 19.38 -10.04
CA TYR A 198 2.96 19.06 -8.90
C TYR A 198 4.36 19.61 -9.11
N ARG A 199 5.01 20.05 -8.04
CA ARG A 199 6.43 20.46 -8.07
C ARG A 199 7.34 19.27 -7.81
N PRO A 200 8.56 19.25 -8.39
CA PRO A 200 9.61 18.35 -7.97
C PRO A 200 9.85 18.43 -6.47
N GLY A 201 10.08 17.30 -5.82
CA GLY A 201 10.29 17.15 -4.39
C GLY A 201 9.03 16.84 -3.59
N GLU A 202 7.84 16.97 -4.19
CA GLU A 202 6.59 16.68 -3.51
C GLU A 202 6.36 15.17 -3.34
N VAL A 203 5.92 14.79 -2.16
CA VAL A 203 5.50 13.43 -1.80
C VAL A 203 3.99 13.45 -1.60
N VAL A 204 3.28 12.73 -2.45
CA VAL A 204 1.82 12.78 -2.52
C VAL A 204 1.25 11.41 -2.21
N ASN A 205 0.33 11.33 -1.25
CA ASN A 205 -0.41 10.09 -1.00
C ASN A 205 -1.66 10.05 -1.90
N VAL A 206 -1.59 9.28 -2.98
CA VAL A 206 -2.64 9.21 -4.00
C VAL A 206 -3.67 8.15 -3.60
N ARG A 207 -4.93 8.56 -3.43
CA ARG A 207 -6.06 7.68 -3.09
C ARG A 207 -6.79 7.19 -4.33
N VAL A 208 -7.02 5.88 -4.37
CA VAL A 208 -7.62 5.16 -5.48
C VAL A 208 -8.88 4.46 -5.00
N PHE A 209 -9.98 4.77 -5.66
CA PHE A 209 -11.28 4.18 -5.43
C PHE A 209 -11.60 3.20 -6.55
N ALA A 210 -11.99 1.98 -6.19
CA ALA A 210 -12.34 0.95 -7.15
C ALA A 210 -13.73 0.37 -6.85
N GLU A 211 -14.55 0.17 -7.87
CA GLU A 211 -15.87 -0.41 -7.73
C GLU A 211 -16.24 -1.30 -8.91
N ASN A 212 -17.11 -2.28 -8.66
CA ASN A 212 -17.77 -3.00 -9.74
C ASN A 212 -18.95 -2.15 -10.25
N ARG A 213 -18.97 -1.87 -11.57
CA ARG A 213 -20.05 -1.12 -12.23
C ARG A 213 -21.38 -1.89 -12.20
N ASP A 214 -21.33 -3.21 -12.16
CA ASP A 214 -22.51 -4.08 -12.16
C ASP A 214 -23.05 -4.35 -10.75
N ARG A 215 -22.53 -3.65 -9.72
CA ARG A 215 -23.03 -3.84 -8.35
C ARG A 215 -24.52 -3.47 -8.28
N PRO A 216 -25.33 -4.20 -7.48
CA PRO A 216 -26.73 -3.88 -7.32
C PRO A 216 -26.90 -2.48 -6.73
N VAL A 217 -27.84 -1.72 -7.29
CA VAL A 217 -28.18 -0.39 -6.80
C VAL A 217 -28.97 -0.55 -5.50
N VAL A 218 -28.38 -0.11 -4.38
CA VAL A 218 -29.05 -0.08 -3.08
C VAL A 218 -29.69 1.28 -2.90
N THR A 219 -31.02 1.30 -2.70
CA THR A 219 -31.77 2.51 -2.38
C THR A 219 -31.87 2.66 -0.87
N VAL A 220 -31.33 3.75 -0.33
CA VAL A 220 -31.44 4.10 1.08
C VAL A 220 -31.99 5.51 1.23
N LYS A 221 -32.66 5.77 2.36
CA LYS A 221 -33.30 7.07 2.65
C LYS A 221 -32.32 8.13 3.16
N THR A 222 -31.08 7.75 3.45
CA THR A 222 -30.00 8.62 3.93
C THR A 222 -28.88 8.66 2.91
N PRO A 223 -28.00 9.68 2.93
CA PRO A 223 -26.80 9.70 2.10
C PRO A 223 -26.03 8.38 2.23
N PHE A 224 -25.70 7.78 1.09
CA PHE A 224 -24.97 6.52 1.02
C PHE A 224 -23.58 6.77 0.47
N GLU A 225 -22.58 6.61 1.33
CA GLU A 225 -21.20 6.59 0.90
C GLU A 225 -20.84 5.20 0.37
N LYS A 226 -20.43 5.17 -0.88
CA LYS A 226 -19.96 3.95 -1.52
C LYS A 226 -18.60 3.59 -0.95
N LYS A 227 -18.42 2.33 -0.55
CA LYS A 227 -17.13 1.81 -0.13
C LYS A 227 -16.34 1.31 -1.33
N SER A 228 -15.03 1.61 -1.34
CA SER A 228 -14.12 1.04 -2.33
C SER A 228 -14.02 -0.46 -2.14
N GLN A 229 -13.93 -1.20 -3.24
CA GLN A 229 -13.47 -2.58 -3.22
C GLN A 229 -11.95 -2.60 -3.04
N ILE A 230 -11.48 -3.52 -2.22
CA ILE A 230 -10.06 -3.76 -2.00
C ILE A 230 -9.60 -4.89 -2.91
N PHE A 231 -8.48 -4.68 -3.60
CA PHE A 231 -7.84 -5.68 -4.42
C PHE A 231 -6.48 -6.02 -3.84
N SER A 232 -6.25 -7.32 -3.59
CA SER A 232 -4.98 -7.82 -3.04
C SER A 232 -3.78 -7.55 -3.95
N GLU A 233 -4.01 -7.46 -5.26
CA GLU A 233 -2.99 -7.24 -6.29
C GLU A 233 -3.46 -6.14 -7.25
N MET A 234 -3.21 -4.90 -6.85
CA MET A 234 -3.36 -3.74 -7.72
C MET A 234 -2.04 -2.99 -7.79
N PHE A 235 -1.63 -2.61 -9.00
CA PHE A 235 -0.39 -1.92 -9.28
C PHE A 235 -0.66 -0.62 -10.05
N TYR A 236 0.14 0.41 -9.84
CA TYR A 236 0.11 1.62 -10.66
C TYR A 236 1.25 1.60 -11.68
N ARG A 237 1.07 2.36 -12.75
CA ARG A 237 2.16 2.75 -13.65
C ARG A 237 1.98 4.20 -14.05
N ILE A 238 3.06 4.84 -14.49
CA ILE A 238 3.05 6.20 -14.97
C ILE A 238 3.42 6.22 -16.44
N ARG A 239 2.54 6.80 -17.25
CA ARG A 239 2.73 6.95 -18.68
C ARG A 239 2.79 8.42 -19.05
N ASP A 240 3.70 8.76 -19.93
CA ASP A 240 3.75 10.08 -20.55
C ASP A 240 2.60 10.23 -21.56
N VAL A 241 1.87 11.34 -21.47
CA VAL A 241 0.68 11.55 -22.29
C VAL A 241 1.05 11.93 -23.73
N ALA A 242 2.18 12.60 -23.95
CA ALA A 242 2.55 13.14 -25.25
C ALA A 242 3.02 12.04 -26.21
N ASP A 243 3.85 11.10 -25.74
CA ASP A 243 4.43 10.03 -26.56
C ASP A 243 3.93 8.62 -26.17
N GLY A 244 3.14 8.48 -25.11
CA GLY A 244 2.65 7.19 -24.63
C GLY A 244 3.71 6.32 -23.96
N LYS A 245 4.93 6.83 -23.76
CA LYS A 245 6.04 6.08 -23.17
C LYS A 245 5.76 5.77 -21.70
N ILE A 246 6.02 4.54 -21.31
CA ILE A 246 5.95 4.12 -19.91
C ILE A 246 7.20 4.64 -19.19
N VAL A 247 7.00 5.44 -18.15
CA VAL A 247 8.08 6.05 -17.34
C VAL A 247 8.38 5.20 -16.11
N ILE A 248 7.31 4.74 -15.45
CA ILE A 248 7.32 3.76 -14.37
C ILE A 248 6.37 2.66 -14.81
N ASP A 249 6.83 1.42 -14.91
CA ASP A 249 6.02 0.28 -15.35
C ASP A 249 5.48 -0.52 -14.15
N PHE A 250 4.53 -1.42 -14.40
CA PHE A 250 4.01 -2.33 -13.39
C PHE A 250 5.09 -3.30 -12.92
N ASP A 251 5.51 -3.16 -11.66
CA ASP A 251 6.42 -4.08 -11.00
C ASP A 251 5.65 -5.17 -10.25
N LYS A 252 5.48 -6.29 -10.93
CA LYS A 252 4.72 -7.46 -10.45
C LYS A 252 5.59 -8.45 -9.68
N GLU A 253 6.91 -8.31 -9.78
CA GLU A 253 7.87 -9.24 -9.19
C GLU A 253 8.28 -8.77 -7.80
N ASN A 254 8.71 -7.50 -7.68
CA ASN A 254 9.14 -6.93 -6.40
C ASN A 254 8.04 -6.11 -5.72
N SER A 255 6.88 -5.95 -6.36
CA SER A 255 5.72 -5.23 -5.81
C SER A 255 6.00 -3.77 -5.42
N SER A 256 6.96 -3.11 -6.07
CA SER A 256 7.30 -1.70 -5.75
C SER A 256 6.27 -0.67 -6.23
N THR A 257 5.38 -1.09 -7.13
CA THR A 257 4.27 -0.25 -7.62
C THR A 257 2.91 -0.75 -7.12
N LYS A 258 2.92 -1.65 -6.15
CA LYS A 258 1.70 -2.21 -5.56
C LYS A 258 1.02 -1.17 -4.67
N LEU A 259 -0.30 -1.08 -4.75
CA LEU A 259 -1.08 -0.18 -3.91
C LEU A 259 -1.24 -0.77 -2.51
N SER A 260 -1.12 0.12 -1.52
CA SER A 260 -1.50 -0.13 -0.14
C SER A 260 -3.02 -0.08 0.04
N THR A 261 -3.51 -0.64 1.13
CA THR A 261 -4.92 -0.71 1.48
C THR A 261 -5.13 -0.15 2.88
N ASP A 262 -6.24 0.57 3.08
CA ASP A 262 -6.80 0.97 4.37
C ASP A 262 -8.32 0.69 4.40
N ARG A 263 -8.98 1.10 5.48
CA ARG A 263 -10.43 0.94 5.64
C ARG A 263 -11.26 1.67 4.58
N ASP A 264 -10.71 2.75 3.99
CA ASP A 264 -11.44 3.65 3.10
C ASP A 264 -11.20 3.31 1.62
N GLY A 265 -10.08 2.66 1.30
CA GLY A 265 -9.80 2.17 -0.04
C GLY A 265 -8.34 1.80 -0.26
N MET A 266 -7.86 2.04 -1.47
CA MET A 266 -6.49 1.79 -1.86
C MET A 266 -5.73 3.10 -2.01
N PHE A 267 -4.43 3.09 -1.79
CA PHE A 267 -3.59 4.26 -1.95
C PHE A 267 -2.14 3.89 -2.26
N PHE A 268 -1.36 4.85 -2.71
CA PHE A 268 0.09 4.69 -2.84
C PHE A 268 0.80 6.03 -2.64
N THR A 269 2.05 5.98 -2.19
CA THR A 269 2.89 7.16 -2.06
C THR A 269 3.60 7.42 -3.38
N PHE A 270 3.35 8.59 -3.96
CA PHE A 270 3.96 9.04 -5.21
C PHE A 270 5.02 10.10 -4.94
N TYR A 271 6.24 9.83 -5.40
CA TYR A 271 7.38 10.74 -5.34
C TYR A 271 7.57 11.42 -6.69
N THR A 272 7.23 12.71 -6.76
CA THR A 272 7.21 13.49 -8.01
C THR A 272 8.58 13.65 -8.66
N ASP A 273 9.66 13.62 -7.88
CA ASP A 273 11.07 13.62 -8.34
C ASP A 273 11.44 12.47 -9.28
N SER A 274 10.62 11.42 -9.29
CA SER A 274 10.81 10.28 -10.18
C SER A 274 10.57 10.63 -11.65
N LEU A 275 9.94 11.78 -11.92
CA LEU A 275 9.49 12.21 -13.24
C LEU A 275 10.18 13.51 -13.68
N PRO A 276 10.61 13.59 -14.95
CA PRO A 276 11.05 14.85 -15.54
C PRO A 276 9.99 15.95 -15.51
N SER A 277 10.40 17.19 -15.23
CA SER A 277 9.52 18.36 -15.32
C SER A 277 9.20 18.77 -16.78
N GLY A 278 8.16 19.59 -16.94
CA GLY A 278 7.70 20.12 -18.22
C GLY A 278 6.85 19.15 -19.05
N ARG A 279 6.49 17.99 -18.50
CA ARG A 279 5.72 16.94 -19.19
C ARG A 279 4.43 16.61 -18.45
N VAL A 280 3.48 16.06 -19.19
CA VAL A 280 2.16 15.66 -18.69
C VAL A 280 2.10 14.14 -18.60
N TYR A 281 1.64 13.65 -17.47
CA TYR A 281 1.61 12.24 -17.11
C TYR A 281 0.20 11.78 -16.77
N ALA A 282 -0.02 10.48 -16.87
CA ALA A 282 -1.25 9.81 -16.47
C ALA A 282 -0.94 8.56 -15.66
N PHE A 283 -1.78 8.30 -14.66
CA PHE A 283 -1.78 7.02 -13.94
C PHE A 283 -2.64 6.01 -14.70
N ASP A 284 -2.05 4.85 -14.96
CA ASP A 284 -2.81 3.66 -15.34
C ASP A 284 -2.68 2.63 -14.20
N PHE A 285 -3.68 1.77 -14.05
CA PHE A 285 -3.71 0.74 -13.01
C PHE A 285 -3.83 -0.65 -13.59
N LEU A 286 -3.21 -1.62 -12.93
CA LEU A 286 -3.32 -3.04 -13.23
C LEU A 286 -3.97 -3.73 -12.04
N ILE A 287 -5.05 -4.45 -12.28
CA ILE A 287 -5.65 -5.34 -11.29
C ILE A 287 -5.37 -6.77 -11.75
N ARG A 288 -4.70 -7.54 -10.89
CA ARG A 288 -4.45 -8.96 -11.12
C ARG A 288 -5.41 -9.78 -10.26
N ARG A 289 -6.13 -10.68 -10.92
CA ARG A 289 -7.08 -11.57 -10.26
C ARG A 289 -7.20 -12.88 -11.01
N ASN A 290 -7.16 -14.01 -10.28
CA ASN A 290 -7.30 -15.35 -10.86
C ASN A 290 -6.33 -15.61 -12.04
N GLY A 291 -5.11 -15.09 -11.97
CA GLY A 291 -4.11 -15.23 -13.03
C GLY A 291 -4.35 -14.36 -14.27
N ARG A 292 -5.36 -13.46 -14.26
CA ARG A 292 -5.62 -12.52 -15.35
C ARG A 292 -5.25 -11.10 -14.96
N ASP A 293 -4.56 -10.42 -15.87
CA ASP A 293 -4.15 -9.03 -15.76
C ASP A 293 -5.20 -8.14 -16.46
N THR A 294 -5.81 -7.20 -15.73
CA THR A 294 -6.76 -6.21 -16.28
C THR A 294 -6.16 -4.82 -16.12
N VAL A 295 -5.84 -4.17 -17.24
CA VAL A 295 -5.28 -2.81 -17.25
C VAL A 295 -6.39 -1.80 -17.45
N ILE A 296 -6.47 -0.84 -16.53
CA ILE A 296 -7.41 0.27 -16.53
C ILE A 296 -6.61 1.53 -16.82
N ARG A 297 -6.96 2.20 -17.92
CA ARG A 297 -6.33 3.46 -18.35
C ARG A 297 -7.25 4.62 -18.08
N ASP A 298 -6.66 5.80 -17.96
CA ASP A 298 -7.38 7.07 -17.82
C ASP A 298 -8.35 7.08 -16.62
N ALA A 299 -7.96 6.38 -15.54
CA ALA A 299 -8.67 6.33 -14.27
C ALA A 299 -8.49 7.61 -13.42
N ALA A 300 -7.58 8.50 -13.85
CA ALA A 300 -7.23 9.73 -13.16
C ALA A 300 -7.23 10.90 -14.13
N SER A 301 -7.41 12.11 -13.59
CA SER A 301 -7.00 13.32 -14.28
C SER A 301 -5.51 13.26 -14.60
N LYS A 302 -5.13 13.84 -15.74
CA LYS A 302 -3.73 14.00 -16.14
C LYS A 302 -3.10 15.08 -15.28
N PHE A 303 -1.82 14.93 -14.97
CA PHE A 303 -1.09 15.90 -14.15
C PHE A 303 0.21 16.31 -14.83
N ARG A 304 0.72 17.50 -14.51
CA ARG A 304 1.98 18.03 -15.00
C ARG A 304 2.99 18.13 -13.86
N ILE A 305 4.24 17.83 -14.15
CA ILE A 305 5.36 18.17 -13.27
C ILE A 305 5.91 19.52 -13.73
N ILE A 306 5.85 20.54 -12.88
CA ILE A 306 6.27 21.92 -13.23
C ILE A 306 7.69 22.24 -12.78
#